data_AF-A0A1Z5K5N6-F1
#
_entry.id   AF-A0A1Z5K5N6-F1
#
_cell.length_a   1.000
_cell.length_b   1.000
_cell.length_c   1.000
_cell.angle_alpha   90.00
_cell.angle_beta   90.00
_cell.angle_gamma   90.00
#
_symmetry.space_group_name_H-M   'P 1'
#
loop_
_entity.id
_entity.type
_entity.pdbx_description
1 polymer ?
#
loop_
_entity_poly.entity_id
_entity_poly.type
_entity_poly.pdbx_seq_one_letter_code
_entity_poly.pdbx_strand_id
1 'polypeptide(L)'
;MIKKTDSWTLPSIFGFEKRTYQYIASEFHPFHQHEGNVLAHLFTTSLGIWGAIQLARVLGFAFLPVAYGILVAATTPLMTAFLHSLFLYGAFFTSVPLVFGMTSEWQVCLSAIAVGYGLQDVAHWAFQEKTYMQSYMGEKKPWMLIVHSIWLLPLVLDSMTMRYWFLPKIVSRNRNIVTQVASREAVENLRKWIHENVPETPETTHVWPHKQEATSQATAALEHDPAILEGFRRVFAAKHFDVRPVQSMNEIYVTAVGAKKEINSDAVFYTPHTDGPYWFLPCASLYRVLVGVTPNRMVRTRFNLQHESRDKVVDMYDVLGFDYSRELHWIDHVPGAVNDERRSLLKLHFIVYPKGWHWYGDLCATLQTNYNTWARNNFLRTLRPEGWYEFGLAWWIWLTTWTNAIFEEHVGWSNLVYLLASYAMGATPFLILTSFRHYVVYITTFAFREPDVGHGYLMRDAKLYKTVSMMHIARRILPLVAMQNDWPAVLLAFAGFGTTLAATARLGMVRTYFGTELGLVKPMWISGFPYGYIPHPMIVGQIFAFYVILGWFWPRLTQEDVALLVTHMGFYTTHMLQEMFTGSY
;
A
#
# COMPACT_ATOMS: atom_id res chain seq x y z
N MET A 1 -21.22 30.99 9.82
CA MET A 1 -20.40 31.15 11.04
C MET A 1 -21.33 31.06 12.24
N ILE A 2 -21.23 29.97 13.01
CA ILE A 2 -22.03 29.77 14.23
C ILE A 2 -21.32 30.52 15.36
N LYS A 3 -22.04 31.35 16.12
CA LYS A 3 -21.49 32.04 17.28
C LYS A 3 -21.25 31.01 18.39
N LYS A 4 -20.08 31.09 19.04
CA LYS A 4 -19.60 30.20 20.12
C LYS A 4 -20.44 30.28 21.43
N THR A 5 -21.62 30.90 21.39
CA THR A 5 -22.39 31.33 22.58
C THR A 5 -23.72 30.61 22.76
N ASP A 6 -24.11 29.70 21.87
CA ASP A 6 -25.34 28.93 22.08
C ASP A 6 -25.07 27.86 23.14
N SER A 7 -25.56 28.10 24.36
CA SER A 7 -25.47 27.14 25.46
C SER A 7 -26.43 25.98 25.18
N TRP A 8 -25.95 24.94 24.52
CA TRP A 8 -26.72 23.75 24.22
C TRP A 8 -27.14 23.05 25.52
N THR A 9 -28.45 22.88 25.69
CA THR A 9 -29.07 22.11 26.77
C THR A 9 -29.42 20.70 26.25
N LEU A 10 -29.56 19.70 27.13
CA LEU A 10 -29.99 18.34 26.75
C LEU A 10 -31.21 18.32 25.79
N PRO A 11 -32.27 19.14 25.99
CA PRO A 11 -33.39 19.23 25.05
C PRO A 11 -33.01 19.69 23.64
N SER A 12 -32.09 20.65 23.49
CA SER A 12 -31.62 21.09 22.16
C SER A 12 -30.80 20.04 21.42
N ILE A 13 -30.24 19.08 22.15
CA ILE A 13 -29.44 17.98 21.61
C ILE A 13 -30.31 16.78 21.26
N PHE A 14 -31.33 16.52 22.07
CA PHE A 14 -32.39 15.54 21.77
C PHE A 14 -33.48 16.08 20.84
N GLY A 15 -33.35 17.30 20.32
CA GLY A 15 -34.17 17.80 19.21
C GLY A 15 -33.93 17.07 17.88
N PHE A 16 -32.97 16.13 17.84
CA PHE A 16 -32.61 15.28 16.70
C PHE A 16 -32.26 16.03 15.41
N GLU A 17 -31.76 17.27 15.52
CA GLU A 17 -31.36 18.03 14.34
C GLU A 17 -29.98 17.58 13.82
N LYS A 18 -29.89 17.37 12.50
CA LYS A 18 -28.60 17.11 11.82
C LYS A 18 -27.55 18.19 12.06
N ARG A 19 -27.97 19.41 12.37
CA ARG A 19 -27.09 20.53 12.71
C ARG A 19 -26.31 20.30 14.01
N THR A 20 -26.96 19.71 15.02
CA THR A 20 -26.31 19.39 16.29
C THR A 20 -25.21 18.34 16.08
N TYR A 21 -25.50 17.29 15.31
CA TYR A 21 -24.48 16.31 14.94
C TYR A 21 -23.30 16.96 14.21
N GLN A 22 -23.57 17.81 13.20
CA GLN A 22 -22.51 18.51 12.45
C GLN A 22 -21.62 19.39 13.34
N TYR A 23 -22.20 20.05 14.34
CA TYR A 23 -21.44 20.82 15.32
C TYR A 23 -20.52 19.93 16.15
N ILE A 24 -21.06 18.83 16.73
CA ILE A 24 -20.25 17.88 17.50
C ILE A 24 -19.16 17.24 16.63
N ALA A 25 -19.46 16.90 15.37
CA ALA A 25 -18.48 16.40 14.42
C ALA A 25 -17.34 17.41 14.19
N SER A 26 -17.67 18.70 14.06
CA SER A 26 -16.65 19.75 13.91
C SER A 26 -15.76 19.92 15.15
N GLU A 27 -16.25 19.59 16.35
CA GLU A 27 -15.45 19.56 17.59
C GLU A 27 -14.66 18.25 17.73
N PHE A 28 -15.15 17.14 17.19
CA PHE A 28 -14.52 15.82 17.25
C PHE A 28 -13.33 15.68 16.29
N HIS A 29 -13.44 16.19 15.06
CA HIS A 29 -12.43 16.03 14.01
C HIS A 29 -11.02 16.53 14.38
N PRO A 30 -10.85 17.64 15.14
CA PRO A 30 -9.54 18.09 15.61
C PRO A 30 -8.79 17.10 16.49
N PHE A 31 -9.47 16.12 17.11
CA PHE A 31 -8.88 15.07 17.95
C PHE A 31 -8.58 13.78 17.18
N HIS A 32 -8.96 13.72 15.90
CA HIS A 32 -8.83 12.56 15.03
C HIS A 32 -8.21 12.99 13.71
N GLN A 33 -7.02 13.59 13.79
CA GLN A 33 -6.33 14.11 12.63
C GLN A 33 -5.43 13.08 11.95
N HIS A 34 -5.00 12.06 12.69
CA HIS A 34 -4.15 11.00 12.21
C HIS A 34 -5.00 9.89 11.60
N GLU A 35 -4.76 9.56 10.33
CA GLU A 35 -5.49 8.49 9.62
C GLU A 35 -5.40 7.15 10.36
N GLY A 36 -4.22 6.80 10.86
CA GLY A 36 -4.03 5.62 11.71
C GLY A 36 -4.87 5.64 12.98
N ASN A 37 -5.06 6.80 13.61
CA ASN A 37 -5.91 6.91 14.80
C ASN A 37 -7.38 6.70 14.46
N VAL A 38 -7.84 7.27 13.33
CA VAL A 38 -9.20 7.04 12.81
C VAL A 38 -9.42 5.55 12.49
N LEU A 39 -8.45 4.89 11.86
CA LEU A 39 -8.55 3.45 11.54
C LEU A 39 -8.59 2.58 12.81
N ALA A 40 -7.73 2.88 13.77
CA ALA A 40 -7.73 2.20 15.06
C ALA A 40 -9.08 2.41 15.76
N HIS A 41 -9.60 3.64 15.79
CA HIS A 41 -10.92 3.95 16.34
C HIS A 41 -12.05 3.25 15.60
N LEU A 42 -11.98 3.10 14.27
CA LEU A 42 -12.97 2.33 13.52
C LEU A 42 -13.01 0.90 14.04
N PHE A 43 -11.87 0.25 14.19
CA PHE A 43 -11.80 -1.12 14.72
C PHE A 43 -12.27 -1.21 16.17
N THR A 44 -11.74 -0.37 17.05
CA THR A 44 -11.98 -0.45 18.50
C THR A 44 -13.41 -0.04 18.88
N THR A 45 -13.95 1.00 18.22
CA THR A 45 -15.35 1.41 18.36
C THR A 45 -16.29 0.35 17.80
N SER A 46 -16.00 -0.20 16.62
CA SER A 46 -16.81 -1.29 16.04
C SER A 46 -16.80 -2.52 16.94
N LEU A 47 -15.66 -2.90 17.53
CA LEU A 47 -15.58 -4.01 18.49
C LEU A 47 -16.47 -3.76 19.71
N GLY A 48 -16.40 -2.55 20.28
CA GLY A 48 -17.21 -2.20 21.45
C GLY A 48 -18.71 -2.17 21.15
N ILE A 49 -19.12 -1.60 20.01
CA ILE A 49 -20.52 -1.54 19.60
C ILE A 49 -21.04 -2.93 19.20
N TRP A 50 -20.24 -3.76 18.52
CA TRP A 50 -20.59 -5.15 18.26
C TRP A 50 -20.85 -5.90 19.56
N GLY A 51 -19.98 -5.74 20.56
CA GLY A 51 -20.17 -6.31 21.90
C GLY A 51 -21.48 -5.83 22.55
N ALA A 52 -21.80 -4.54 22.45
CA ALA A 52 -23.06 -3.99 22.97
C ALA A 52 -24.31 -4.51 22.25
N ILE A 53 -24.26 -4.65 20.92
CA ILE A 53 -25.36 -5.22 20.11
C ILE A 53 -25.59 -6.68 20.47
N GLN A 54 -24.52 -7.48 20.54
CA GLN A 54 -24.63 -8.89 20.89
C GLN A 54 -25.07 -9.08 22.33
N LEU A 55 -24.62 -8.25 23.27
CA LEU A 55 -25.11 -8.26 24.65
C LEU A 55 -26.61 -7.97 24.71
N ALA A 56 -27.09 -6.94 23.99
CA ALA A 56 -28.52 -6.63 23.93
C ALA A 56 -29.31 -7.81 23.36
N ARG A 57 -28.79 -8.50 22.33
CA ARG A 57 -29.41 -9.70 21.76
C ARG A 57 -29.51 -10.84 22.77
N VAL A 58 -28.40 -11.16 23.45
CA VAL A 58 -28.31 -12.23 24.47
C VAL A 58 -29.25 -11.96 25.64
N LEU A 59 -29.45 -10.69 26.01
CA LEU A 59 -30.36 -10.27 27.08
C LEU A 59 -31.82 -10.11 26.63
N GLY A 60 -32.16 -10.40 25.37
CA GLY A 60 -33.54 -10.31 24.87
C GLY A 60 -34.00 -8.90 24.44
N PHE A 61 -33.09 -7.93 24.35
CA PHE A 61 -33.35 -6.55 23.95
C PHE A 61 -32.97 -6.28 22.47
N ALA A 62 -33.29 -7.20 21.57
CA ALA A 62 -32.93 -7.11 20.15
C ALA A 62 -33.54 -5.89 19.41
N PHE A 63 -34.55 -5.22 19.99
CA PHE A 63 -35.10 -3.97 19.46
C PHE A 63 -34.17 -2.76 19.68
N LEU A 64 -33.25 -2.80 20.65
CA LEU A 64 -32.35 -1.68 20.95
C LEU A 64 -31.40 -1.33 19.79
N PRO A 65 -30.72 -2.29 19.13
CA PRO A 65 -29.94 -2.00 17.92
C PRO A 65 -30.76 -1.36 16.80
N VAL A 66 -32.02 -1.76 16.63
CA VAL A 66 -32.92 -1.17 15.62
C VAL A 66 -33.27 0.28 15.98
N ALA A 67 -33.65 0.53 17.24
CA ALA A 67 -33.92 1.88 17.73
C ALA A 67 -32.69 2.79 17.61
N TYR A 68 -31.50 2.25 17.90
CA TYR A 68 -30.23 2.93 17.72
C TYR A 68 -29.95 3.26 16.24
N GLY A 69 -30.20 2.33 15.32
CA GLY A 69 -30.09 2.57 13.88
C GLY A 69 -31.03 3.68 13.38
N ILE A 70 -32.30 3.66 13.81
CA ILE A 70 -33.28 4.70 13.47
C ILE A 70 -32.82 6.08 13.99
N LEU A 71 -32.36 6.13 15.24
CA LEU A 71 -31.84 7.35 15.85
C LEU A 71 -30.67 7.94 15.05
N VAL A 72 -29.69 7.11 14.69
CA VAL A 72 -28.53 7.55 13.90
C VAL A 72 -28.96 7.97 12.49
N ALA A 73 -29.87 7.24 11.84
CA ALA A 73 -30.38 7.60 10.52
C ALA A 73 -31.12 8.95 10.50
N ALA A 74 -31.86 9.27 11.58
CA ALA A 74 -32.54 10.55 11.72
C ALA A 74 -31.57 11.72 11.97
N THR A 75 -30.49 11.49 12.72
CA THR A 75 -29.61 12.55 13.24
C THR A 75 -28.34 12.80 12.42
N THR A 76 -27.96 11.90 11.51
CA THR A 76 -26.66 11.98 10.82
C THR A 76 -26.81 12.19 9.30
N PRO A 77 -25.73 12.57 8.59
CA PRO A 77 -25.72 12.62 7.12
C PRO A 77 -26.04 11.27 6.49
N LEU A 78 -26.60 11.28 5.27
CA LEU A 78 -27.09 10.07 4.59
C LEU A 78 -26.01 8.99 4.44
N MET A 79 -24.79 9.37 4.06
CA MET A 79 -23.69 8.41 3.89
C MET A 79 -23.28 7.79 5.23
N THR A 80 -23.12 8.59 6.27
CA THR A 80 -22.80 8.13 7.62
C THR A 80 -23.87 7.19 8.16
N ALA A 81 -25.15 7.56 8.00
CA ALA A 81 -26.29 6.73 8.36
C ALA A 81 -26.30 5.39 7.61
N PHE A 82 -26.01 5.41 6.31
CA PHE A 82 -25.94 4.20 5.48
C PHE A 82 -24.81 3.26 5.94
N LEU A 83 -23.60 3.78 6.12
CA LEU A 83 -22.44 2.99 6.58
C LEU A 83 -22.66 2.43 7.98
N HIS A 84 -23.23 3.24 8.88
CA HIS A 84 -23.59 2.80 10.23
C HIS A 84 -24.64 1.69 10.20
N SER A 85 -25.69 1.85 9.39
CA SER A 85 -26.74 0.84 9.23
C SER A 85 -26.20 -0.48 8.66
N LEU A 86 -25.29 -0.41 7.69
CA LEU A 86 -24.62 -1.58 7.13
C LEU A 86 -23.77 -2.29 8.19
N PHE A 87 -23.03 -1.52 9.01
CA PHE A 87 -22.30 -2.06 10.14
C PHE A 87 -23.23 -2.71 11.16
N LEU A 88 -24.32 -2.05 11.57
CA LEU A 88 -25.29 -2.59 12.52
C LEU A 88 -25.88 -3.91 12.02
N TYR A 89 -26.26 -3.97 10.75
CA TYR A 89 -26.77 -5.18 10.13
C TYR A 89 -25.73 -6.31 10.22
N GLY A 90 -24.50 -6.07 9.77
CA GLY A 90 -23.43 -7.06 9.87
C GLY A 90 -23.15 -7.50 11.31
N ALA A 91 -23.05 -6.54 12.23
CA ALA A 91 -22.80 -6.80 13.65
C ALA A 91 -23.92 -7.62 14.30
N PHE A 92 -25.17 -7.39 13.92
CA PHE A 92 -26.34 -8.11 14.46
C PHE A 92 -26.36 -9.58 14.03
N PHE A 93 -26.01 -9.86 12.77
CA PHE A 93 -26.01 -11.23 12.22
C PHE A 93 -24.68 -11.99 12.42
N THR A 94 -23.63 -11.32 12.87
CA THR A 94 -22.36 -11.98 13.22
C THR A 94 -22.51 -12.72 14.55
N SER A 95 -22.28 -14.03 14.57
CA SER A 95 -22.35 -14.85 15.78
C SER A 95 -21.26 -14.48 16.80
N VAL A 96 -21.55 -14.72 18.08
CA VAL A 96 -20.55 -14.60 19.15
C VAL A 96 -19.57 -15.78 19.01
N PRO A 97 -18.27 -15.53 18.79
CA PRO A 97 -17.30 -16.61 18.65
C PRO A 97 -17.04 -17.29 19.99
N LEU A 98 -16.62 -18.55 19.94
CA LEU A 98 -16.05 -19.23 21.10
C LEU A 98 -14.68 -18.62 21.39
N VAL A 99 -14.51 -18.05 22.59
CA VAL A 99 -13.24 -17.47 23.05
C VAL A 99 -12.70 -18.33 24.18
N PHE A 100 -11.46 -18.80 24.02
CA PHE A 100 -10.81 -19.63 25.03
C PHE A 100 -10.79 -18.92 26.39
N GLY A 101 -11.22 -19.63 27.43
CA GLY A 101 -11.30 -19.09 28.79
C GLY A 101 -12.58 -18.30 29.11
N MET A 102 -13.50 -18.11 28.15
CA MET A 102 -14.81 -17.52 28.40
C MET A 102 -15.91 -18.57 28.20
N THR A 103 -16.75 -18.76 29.21
CA THR A 103 -17.76 -19.83 29.22
C THR A 103 -19.15 -19.36 28.79
N SER A 104 -19.40 -18.04 28.77
CA SER A 104 -20.70 -17.48 28.39
C SER A 104 -20.59 -16.39 27.33
N GLU A 105 -21.60 -16.29 26.47
CA GLU A 105 -21.64 -15.28 25.40
C GLU A 105 -21.61 -13.84 25.95
N TRP A 106 -22.27 -13.59 27.09
CA TRP A 106 -22.27 -12.25 27.71
C TRP A 106 -20.89 -11.83 28.22
N GLN A 107 -20.03 -12.77 28.64
CA GLN A 107 -18.64 -12.47 29.03
C GLN A 107 -17.83 -12.01 27.82
N VAL A 108 -18.00 -12.67 26.66
CA VAL A 108 -17.36 -12.28 25.40
C VAL A 108 -17.82 -10.87 25.01
N CYS A 109 -19.12 -10.60 25.09
CA CYS A 109 -19.69 -9.30 24.75
C CYS A 109 -19.17 -8.17 25.67
N LEU A 110 -19.17 -8.37 26.98
CA LEU A 110 -18.62 -7.40 27.93
C LEU A 110 -17.12 -7.18 27.74
N SER A 111 -16.37 -8.25 27.46
CA SER A 111 -14.95 -8.16 27.18
C SER A 111 -14.69 -7.36 25.90
N ALA A 112 -15.48 -7.56 24.85
CA ALA A 112 -15.39 -6.79 23.62
C ALA A 112 -15.69 -5.30 23.84
N ILE A 113 -16.67 -4.96 24.69
CA ILE A 113 -16.94 -3.58 25.11
C ILE A 113 -15.73 -3.00 25.86
N ALA A 114 -15.22 -3.70 26.87
CA ALA A 114 -14.11 -3.22 27.70
C ALA A 114 -12.81 -3.06 26.90
N VAL A 115 -12.47 -4.05 26.07
CA VAL A 115 -11.30 -4.01 25.18
C VAL A 115 -11.49 -2.93 24.12
N GLY A 116 -12.66 -2.86 23.48
CA GLY A 116 -12.96 -1.85 22.47
C GLY A 116 -12.89 -0.41 23.02
N TYR A 117 -13.30 -0.20 24.27
CA TYR A 117 -13.16 1.09 24.95
C TYR A 117 -11.69 1.38 25.31
N GLY A 118 -11.01 0.47 26.00
CA GLY A 118 -9.63 0.69 26.44
C GLY A 118 -8.64 0.88 25.29
N LEU A 119 -8.84 0.18 24.17
CA LEU A 119 -7.99 0.31 22.99
C LEU A 119 -8.15 1.67 22.26
N GLN A 120 -9.23 2.43 22.49
CA GLN A 120 -9.36 3.79 21.95
C GLN A 120 -8.34 4.74 22.58
N ASP A 121 -8.15 4.68 23.90
CA ASP A 121 -7.13 5.48 24.58
C ASP A 121 -5.71 5.06 24.16
N VAL A 122 -5.48 3.77 23.95
CA VAL A 122 -4.22 3.26 23.40
C VAL A 122 -3.98 3.82 21.99
N ALA A 123 -5.01 3.95 21.15
CA ALA A 123 -4.89 4.54 19.83
C ALA A 123 -4.46 6.02 19.92
N HIS A 124 -5.12 6.81 20.76
CA HIS A 124 -4.75 8.21 20.99
C HIS A 124 -3.30 8.35 21.48
N TRP A 125 -2.88 7.51 22.44
CA TRP A 125 -1.49 7.47 22.91
C TRP A 125 -0.51 7.11 21.79
N ALA A 126 -0.81 6.05 21.02
CA ALA A 126 0.04 5.54 19.95
C ALA A 126 0.23 6.54 18.80
N PHE A 127 -0.76 7.38 18.53
CA PHE A 127 -0.73 8.38 17.46
C PHE A 127 -0.48 9.82 17.96
N GLN A 128 -0.18 9.99 19.25
CA GLN A 128 0.10 11.29 19.89
C GLN A 128 -1.03 12.33 19.72
N GLU A 129 -2.28 11.88 19.75
CA GLU A 129 -3.47 12.74 19.68
C GLU A 129 -4.16 12.82 21.04
N LYS A 130 -4.70 13.99 21.40
CA LYS A 130 -5.53 14.12 22.61
C LYS A 130 -6.87 13.44 22.39
N THR A 131 -7.53 12.99 23.47
CA THR A 131 -8.88 12.42 23.38
C THR A 131 -9.92 13.54 23.35
N TYR A 132 -11.01 13.34 22.59
CA TYR A 132 -12.14 14.27 22.63
C TYR A 132 -12.82 14.26 24.01
N MET A 133 -12.83 13.12 24.70
CA MET A 133 -13.39 13.01 26.05
C MET A 133 -12.71 13.95 27.05
N GLN A 134 -11.38 14.12 26.95
CA GLN A 134 -10.63 15.00 27.84
C GLN A 134 -11.09 16.47 27.71
N SER A 135 -11.52 16.92 26.52
CA SER A 135 -11.88 18.31 26.29
C SER A 135 -13.15 18.72 27.06
N TYR A 136 -14.24 17.97 26.93
CA TYR A 136 -15.51 18.32 27.58
C TYR A 136 -15.57 17.91 29.06
N MET A 137 -14.79 16.90 29.49
CA MET A 137 -14.64 16.58 30.90
C MET A 137 -13.90 17.72 31.64
N GLY A 138 -12.90 18.32 30.99
CA GLY A 138 -12.22 19.53 31.50
C GLY A 138 -13.15 20.74 31.61
N GLU A 139 -14.14 20.86 30.72
CA GLU A 139 -15.16 21.92 30.74
C GLU A 139 -16.36 21.63 31.67
N LYS A 140 -16.30 20.56 32.47
CA LYS A 140 -17.38 20.14 33.38
C LYS A 140 -18.73 19.88 32.68
N LYS A 141 -18.70 19.31 31.47
CA LYS A 141 -19.90 18.90 30.69
C LYS A 141 -20.04 17.36 30.67
N PRO A 142 -20.29 16.68 31.81
CA PRO A 142 -20.33 15.21 31.86
C PRO A 142 -21.45 14.58 31.02
N TRP A 143 -22.54 15.32 30.78
CA TRP A 143 -23.64 14.89 29.92
C TRP A 143 -23.20 14.64 28.47
N MET A 144 -22.11 15.27 28.01
CA MET A 144 -21.52 15.03 26.69
C MET A 144 -21.03 13.60 26.52
N LEU A 145 -20.76 12.87 27.61
CA LEU A 145 -20.38 11.46 27.52
C LEU A 145 -21.49 10.63 26.86
N ILE A 146 -22.76 10.87 27.20
CA ILE A 146 -23.91 10.16 26.61
C ILE A 146 -24.00 10.47 25.11
N VAL A 147 -23.90 11.76 24.75
CA VAL A 147 -23.95 12.22 23.36
C VAL A 147 -22.81 11.63 22.55
N HIS A 148 -21.59 11.67 23.11
CA HIS A 148 -20.41 11.10 22.52
C HIS A 148 -20.56 9.59 22.32
N SER A 149 -21.07 8.84 23.30
CA SER A 149 -21.29 7.40 23.18
C SER A 149 -22.33 7.04 22.12
N ILE A 150 -23.42 7.82 22.01
CA ILE A 150 -24.46 7.61 20.98
C ILE A 150 -23.88 7.86 19.58
N TRP A 151 -23.09 8.91 19.39
CA TRP A 151 -22.56 9.28 18.08
C TRP A 151 -21.14 8.81 17.80
N LEU A 152 -20.50 8.03 18.68
CA LEU A 152 -19.08 7.66 18.55
C LEU A 152 -18.78 7.00 17.21
N LEU A 153 -19.51 5.93 16.85
CA LEU A 153 -19.29 5.26 15.55
C LEU A 153 -19.66 6.14 14.36
N PRO A 154 -20.81 6.85 14.35
CA PRO A 154 -21.07 7.84 13.31
C PRO A 154 -19.95 8.88 13.14
N LEU A 155 -19.41 9.44 14.23
CA LEU A 155 -18.32 10.41 14.22
C LEU A 155 -17.02 9.82 13.65
N VAL A 156 -16.72 8.56 13.99
CA VAL A 156 -15.57 7.83 13.45
C VAL A 156 -15.76 7.53 11.96
N LEU A 157 -16.95 7.09 11.53
CA LEU A 157 -17.29 6.88 10.12
C LEU A 157 -17.22 8.18 9.32
N ASP A 158 -17.69 9.29 9.88
CA ASP A 158 -17.63 10.61 9.26
C ASP A 158 -16.17 11.07 9.11
N SER A 159 -15.37 10.93 10.17
CA SER A 159 -13.92 11.18 10.15
C SER A 159 -13.20 10.36 9.08
N MET A 160 -13.62 9.11 8.88
CA MET A 160 -13.11 8.23 7.85
C MET A 160 -13.52 8.69 6.44
N THR A 161 -14.79 9.05 6.23
CA THR A 161 -15.30 9.51 4.93
C THR A 161 -14.70 10.85 4.52
N MET A 162 -14.49 11.78 5.46
CA MET A 162 -13.80 13.05 5.21
C MET A 162 -12.34 12.87 4.77
N ARG A 163 -11.73 11.71 5.05
CA ARG A 163 -10.34 11.37 4.73
C ARG A 163 -10.23 10.40 3.57
N TYR A 164 -11.23 10.33 2.69
CA TYR A 164 -11.28 9.46 1.52
C TYR A 164 -11.16 7.96 1.83
N TRP A 165 -11.62 7.51 3.01
CA TRP A 165 -11.77 6.10 3.35
C TRP A 165 -10.51 5.25 3.12
N PHE A 166 -9.32 5.83 3.33
CA PHE A 166 -8.02 5.21 3.05
C PHE A 166 -7.81 4.77 1.58
N LEU A 167 -8.74 5.09 0.67
CA LEU A 167 -8.69 4.72 -0.74
C LEU A 167 -7.42 5.20 -1.44
N PRO A 168 -6.89 6.42 -1.19
CA PRO A 168 -5.63 6.85 -1.78
C PRO A 168 -4.42 5.98 -1.38
N LYS A 169 -4.52 5.23 -0.27
CA LYS A 169 -3.47 4.32 0.24
C LYS A 169 -3.53 2.93 -0.39
N ILE A 170 -4.64 2.58 -1.05
CA ILE A 170 -4.73 1.35 -1.84
C ILE A 170 -3.91 1.47 -3.12
N VAL A 171 -3.77 2.69 -3.64
CA VAL A 171 -2.96 2.98 -4.82
C VAL A 171 -1.48 2.74 -4.49
N SER A 172 -0.87 1.81 -5.21
CA SER A 172 0.57 1.56 -5.14
C SER A 172 1.31 2.79 -5.69
N ARG A 173 2.02 3.51 -4.83
CA ARG A 173 2.73 4.75 -5.18
C ARG A 173 4.17 4.47 -5.59
N ASN A 174 4.68 5.25 -6.54
CA ASN A 174 6.12 5.39 -6.69
C ASN A 174 6.64 6.16 -5.48
N ARG A 175 7.50 5.51 -4.70
CA ARG A 175 8.07 6.08 -3.48
C ARG A 175 9.57 6.37 -3.62
N ASN A 176 10.09 6.33 -4.84
CA ASN A 176 11.47 6.65 -5.12
C ASN A 176 11.68 8.17 -5.00
N ILE A 177 12.79 8.54 -4.39
CA ILE A 177 13.19 9.93 -4.20
C ILE A 177 14.17 10.28 -5.31
N VAL A 178 13.81 11.26 -6.13
CA VAL A 178 14.70 11.77 -7.19
C VAL A 178 14.84 13.26 -7.00
N THR A 179 16.06 13.72 -6.78
CA THR A 179 16.39 15.13 -6.58
C THR A 179 17.86 15.38 -6.94
N GLN A 180 18.32 16.61 -6.76
CA GLN A 180 19.75 16.96 -6.77
C GLN A 180 20.14 17.48 -5.40
N VAL A 181 21.36 17.18 -4.96
CA VAL A 181 21.86 17.67 -3.67
C VAL A 181 21.90 19.21 -3.66
N ALA A 182 21.56 19.79 -2.51
CA ALA A 182 21.81 21.21 -2.27
C ALA A 182 23.28 21.46 -1.87
N SER A 183 23.88 20.51 -1.15
CA SER A 183 25.21 20.59 -0.54
C SER A 183 26.31 20.18 -1.52
N ARG A 184 26.43 20.89 -2.64
CA ARG A 184 27.39 20.56 -3.72
C ARG A 184 28.85 20.53 -3.25
N GLU A 185 29.22 21.42 -2.33
CA GLU A 185 30.57 21.45 -1.75
C GLU A 185 30.94 20.14 -1.05
N ALA A 186 29.98 19.51 -0.35
CA ALA A 186 30.21 18.21 0.29
C ALA A 186 30.51 17.11 -0.75
N VAL A 187 29.83 17.14 -1.91
CA VAL A 187 30.11 16.22 -3.02
C VAL A 187 31.50 16.45 -3.58
N GLU A 188 31.91 17.70 -3.80
CA GLU A 188 33.25 18.02 -4.30
C GLU A 188 34.35 17.59 -3.32
N ASN A 189 34.14 17.82 -2.02
CA ASN A 189 35.10 17.40 -0.99
C ASN A 189 35.28 15.87 -0.99
N LEU A 190 34.18 15.11 -1.12
CA LEU A 190 34.25 13.65 -1.25
C LEU A 190 34.93 13.22 -2.55
N ARG A 191 34.59 13.85 -3.68
CA ARG A 191 35.21 13.56 -4.98
C ARG A 191 36.72 13.76 -4.94
N LYS A 192 37.16 14.92 -4.44
CA LYS A 192 38.58 15.25 -4.27
C LYS A 192 39.27 14.21 -3.38
N TRP A 193 38.69 13.92 -2.22
CA TRP A 193 39.24 12.93 -1.30
C TRP A 193 39.37 11.54 -1.95
N ILE A 194 38.37 11.09 -2.71
CA ILE A 194 38.39 9.80 -3.42
C ILE A 194 39.55 9.74 -4.43
N HIS A 195 39.76 10.80 -5.21
CA HIS A 195 40.87 10.86 -6.17
C HIS A 195 42.24 10.83 -5.49
N GLU A 196 42.36 11.48 -4.33
CA GLU A 196 43.63 11.58 -3.60
C GLU A 196 43.96 10.32 -2.79
N ASN A 197 42.94 9.60 -2.28
CA ASN A 197 43.14 8.58 -1.24
C ASN A 197 42.69 7.16 -1.63
N VAL A 198 41.88 6.98 -2.67
CA VAL A 198 41.38 5.66 -3.07
C VAL A 198 42.14 5.16 -4.31
N PRO A 199 43.04 4.16 -4.17
CA PRO A 199 43.83 3.68 -5.29
C PRO A 199 42.97 3.05 -6.38
N GLU A 200 43.48 3.04 -7.62
CA GLU A 200 42.86 2.31 -8.71
C GLU A 200 43.11 0.81 -8.54
N THR A 201 42.04 0.03 -8.44
CA THR A 201 42.09 -1.42 -8.26
C THR A 201 41.18 -2.11 -9.29
N PRO A 202 41.47 -3.38 -9.64
CA PRO A 202 40.62 -4.18 -10.52
C PRO A 202 39.32 -4.63 -9.85
N GLU A 203 39.12 -4.31 -8.58
CA GLU A 203 37.95 -4.67 -7.77
C GLU A 203 37.23 -3.41 -7.28
N THR A 204 35.96 -3.56 -6.92
CA THR A 204 35.18 -2.44 -6.39
C THR A 204 35.69 -2.09 -4.99
N THR A 205 35.84 -0.79 -4.71
CA THR A 205 36.33 -0.33 -3.40
C THR A 205 35.20 0.25 -2.57
N HIS A 206 35.13 -0.16 -1.31
CA HIS A 206 34.07 0.19 -0.38
C HIS A 206 34.68 0.84 0.87
N VAL A 207 34.30 2.07 1.16
CA VAL A 207 34.85 2.86 2.26
C VAL A 207 33.73 3.31 3.20
N TRP A 208 33.96 3.26 4.52
CA TRP A 208 32.99 3.68 5.53
C TRP A 208 33.26 5.13 5.94
N PRO A 209 32.45 6.10 5.47
CA PRO A 209 32.77 7.51 5.59
C PRO A 209 32.89 8.00 7.04
N HIS A 210 32.14 7.41 7.97
CA HIS A 210 32.17 7.80 9.38
C HIS A 210 33.31 7.18 10.19
N LYS A 211 34.06 6.24 9.61
CA LYS A 211 35.29 5.71 10.20
C LYS A 211 36.52 6.53 9.81
N GLN A 212 36.34 7.54 8.98
CA GLN A 212 37.42 8.38 8.46
C GLN A 212 37.08 9.85 8.72
N GLU A 213 37.94 10.53 9.47
CA GLU A 213 37.74 11.92 9.86
C GLU A 213 37.56 12.83 8.64
N ALA A 214 38.36 12.62 7.59
CA ALA A 214 38.36 13.42 6.37
C ALA A 214 37.06 13.36 5.55
N THR A 215 36.25 12.29 5.68
CA THR A 215 35.00 12.12 4.92
C THR A 215 33.74 12.29 5.77
N SER A 216 33.86 12.25 7.10
CA SER A 216 32.72 12.26 8.02
C SER A 216 31.93 13.57 7.94
N GLN A 217 32.61 14.73 7.91
CA GLN A 217 31.93 16.02 7.85
C GLN A 217 31.12 16.21 6.56
N ALA A 218 31.72 15.90 5.40
CA ALA A 218 31.03 15.99 4.12
C ALA A 218 29.85 15.01 4.03
N THR A 219 30.01 13.81 4.57
CA THR A 219 28.93 12.82 4.63
C THR A 219 27.79 13.28 5.55
N ALA A 220 28.11 13.83 6.72
CA ALA A 220 27.11 14.36 7.65
C ALA A 220 26.33 15.54 7.05
N ALA A 221 27.00 16.41 6.26
CA ALA A 221 26.33 17.47 5.52
C ALA A 221 25.30 16.91 4.51
N LEU A 222 25.64 15.83 3.81
CA LEU A 222 24.72 15.16 2.88
C LEU A 222 23.59 14.40 3.58
N GLU A 223 23.82 13.86 4.78
CA GLU A 223 22.75 13.25 5.61
C GLU A 223 21.67 14.25 6.01
N HIS A 224 22.04 15.52 6.13
CA HIS A 224 21.16 16.62 6.53
C HIS A 224 20.84 17.55 5.35
N ASP A 225 21.10 17.09 4.13
CA ASP A 225 20.89 17.89 2.92
C ASP A 225 19.39 18.25 2.78
N PRO A 226 19.06 19.54 2.63
CA PRO A 226 17.67 19.98 2.60
C PRO A 226 16.90 19.41 1.41
N ALA A 227 17.54 19.20 0.25
CA ALA A 227 16.87 18.65 -0.92
C ALA A 227 16.57 17.15 -0.75
N ILE A 228 17.45 16.39 -0.10
CA ILE A 228 17.21 14.98 0.23
C ILE A 228 16.06 14.87 1.23
N LEU A 229 16.08 15.67 2.29
CA LEU A 229 15.02 15.66 3.31
C LEU A 229 13.68 16.11 2.73
N GLU A 230 13.66 17.12 1.85
CA GLU A 230 12.46 17.53 1.13
C GLU A 230 11.92 16.38 0.24
N GLY A 231 12.81 15.65 -0.43
CA GLY A 231 12.48 14.44 -1.18
C GLY A 231 11.73 13.41 -0.33
N PHE A 232 12.21 13.15 0.89
CA PHE A 232 11.47 12.31 1.85
C PHE A 232 10.11 12.90 2.20
N ARG A 233 9.96 14.22 2.35
CA ARG A 233 8.68 14.84 2.73
C ARG A 233 7.63 14.83 1.63
N ARG A 234 8.04 14.74 0.36
CA ARG A 234 7.12 14.49 -0.76
C ARG A 234 6.49 13.10 -0.71
N VAL A 235 7.19 12.12 -0.15
CA VAL A 235 6.72 10.72 -0.03
C VAL A 235 6.07 10.45 1.33
N PHE A 236 6.66 10.99 2.41
CA PHE A 236 6.30 10.74 3.79
C PHE A 236 5.99 12.05 4.53
N ALA A 237 4.70 12.27 4.78
CA ALA A 237 4.23 13.46 5.49
C ALA A 237 4.89 13.60 6.87
N ALA A 238 5.47 14.75 7.16
CA ALA A 238 6.18 15.06 8.41
C ALA A 238 5.30 14.97 9.67
N LYS A 239 3.98 15.00 9.49
CA LYS A 239 3.02 14.78 10.57
C LYS A 239 2.97 13.32 11.03
N HIS A 240 3.22 12.38 10.13
CA HIS A 240 3.00 10.95 10.35
C HIS A 240 4.29 10.15 10.50
N PHE A 241 5.41 10.66 9.96
CA PHE A 241 6.66 9.91 9.89
C PHE A 241 7.87 10.74 10.32
N ASP A 242 8.74 10.09 11.09
CA ASP A 242 10.09 10.55 11.36
C ASP A 242 11.06 9.91 10.36
N VAL A 243 12.14 10.64 10.04
CA VAL A 243 13.18 10.23 9.09
C VAL A 243 14.53 10.47 9.76
N ARG A 244 15.42 9.47 9.78
CA ARG A 244 16.73 9.59 10.42
C ARG A 244 17.81 8.83 9.64
N PRO A 245 19.04 9.36 9.51
CA PRO A 245 20.14 8.60 8.92
C PRO A 245 20.50 7.36 9.75
N VAL A 246 20.97 6.31 9.06
CA VAL A 246 21.49 5.06 9.63
C VAL A 246 22.97 4.96 9.27
N GLN A 247 23.78 5.72 10.02
CA GLN A 247 25.19 5.96 9.72
C GLN A 247 26.04 4.68 9.63
N SER A 248 25.69 3.64 10.38
CA SER A 248 26.33 2.32 10.37
C SER A 248 26.30 1.62 9.01
N MET A 249 25.37 2.00 8.13
CA MET A 249 25.20 1.43 6.80
C MET A 249 25.78 2.30 5.68
N ASN A 250 26.19 3.53 5.98
CA ASN A 250 26.66 4.46 4.95
C ASN A 250 27.99 4.01 4.36
N GLU A 251 28.14 4.22 3.06
CA GLU A 251 29.25 3.66 2.29
C GLU A 251 29.59 4.56 1.09
N ILE A 252 30.87 4.88 0.92
CA ILE A 252 31.41 5.37 -0.35
C ILE A 252 31.77 4.14 -1.18
N TYR A 253 31.20 4.08 -2.38
CA TYR A 253 31.43 3.01 -3.35
C TYR A 253 32.15 3.56 -4.57
N VAL A 254 33.24 2.90 -4.94
CA VAL A 254 34.10 3.27 -6.07
C VAL A 254 34.19 2.07 -7.02
N THR A 255 33.84 2.30 -8.28
CA THR A 255 33.77 1.24 -9.30
C THR A 255 35.18 0.78 -9.69
N ALA A 256 35.33 -0.54 -9.91
CA ALA A 256 36.55 -1.16 -10.38
C ALA A 256 37.01 -0.61 -11.75
N VAL A 257 38.32 -0.55 -11.98
CA VAL A 257 38.88 -0.24 -13.31
C VAL A 257 38.79 -1.48 -14.19
N GLY A 258 38.10 -1.38 -15.33
CA GLY A 258 38.01 -2.46 -16.32
C GLY A 258 37.07 -3.62 -15.96
N ALA A 259 36.01 -3.37 -15.17
CA ALA A 259 35.02 -4.36 -14.74
C ALA A 259 34.59 -5.29 -15.90
N LYS A 260 35.17 -6.50 -15.93
CA LYS A 260 34.83 -7.54 -16.90
C LYS A 260 33.56 -8.24 -16.46
N LYS A 261 32.74 -8.59 -17.46
CA LYS A 261 31.47 -9.30 -17.37
C LYS A 261 31.68 -10.79 -17.03
N GLU A 262 32.51 -11.10 -16.05
CA GLU A 262 32.75 -12.47 -15.58
C GLU A 262 31.78 -12.77 -14.42
N ILE A 263 31.31 -14.01 -14.31
CA ILE A 263 30.33 -14.44 -13.30
C ILE A 263 31.00 -14.40 -11.92
N ASN A 264 30.85 -13.28 -11.22
CA ASN A 264 31.21 -13.09 -9.81
C ASN A 264 29.95 -12.64 -9.04
N SER A 265 30.02 -12.48 -7.71
CA SER A 265 28.86 -12.07 -6.90
C SER A 265 28.27 -10.72 -7.32
N ASP A 266 29.00 -9.87 -8.06
CA ASP A 266 28.45 -8.63 -8.61
C ASP A 266 27.38 -8.88 -9.67
N ALA A 267 27.32 -10.07 -10.28
CA ALA A 267 26.24 -10.49 -11.17
C ALA A 267 24.86 -10.45 -10.49
N VAL A 268 24.81 -10.54 -9.16
CA VAL A 268 23.56 -10.38 -8.40
C VAL A 268 23.00 -8.97 -8.58
N PHE A 269 23.85 -7.94 -8.67
CA PHE A 269 23.39 -6.56 -8.90
C PHE A 269 22.85 -6.34 -10.32
N TYR A 270 23.27 -7.17 -11.28
CA TYR A 270 22.76 -7.20 -12.66
C TYR A 270 21.51 -8.08 -12.81
N THR A 271 21.06 -8.72 -11.73
CA THR A 271 19.82 -9.50 -11.68
C THR A 271 18.79 -8.71 -10.86
N PRO A 272 17.50 -8.71 -11.20
CA PRO A 272 16.47 -8.09 -10.35
C PRO A 272 16.57 -8.58 -8.90
N HIS A 273 16.59 -7.66 -7.94
CA HIS A 273 16.67 -7.96 -6.51
C HIS A 273 16.10 -6.84 -5.63
N THR A 274 15.85 -7.15 -4.37
CA THR A 274 15.71 -6.17 -3.29
C THR A 274 16.93 -6.28 -2.40
N ASP A 275 17.41 -5.18 -1.82
CA ASP A 275 18.64 -5.20 -1.04
C ASP A 275 18.48 -5.85 0.34
N GLY A 276 17.28 -5.80 0.93
CA GLY A 276 17.00 -6.33 2.27
C GLY A 276 15.78 -7.24 2.33
N PRO A 277 15.67 -8.09 3.37
CA PRO A 277 14.62 -9.09 3.49
C PRO A 277 13.42 -8.62 4.31
N TYR A 278 13.49 -7.43 4.91
CA TYR A 278 12.52 -6.98 5.92
C TYR A 278 11.32 -6.22 5.32
N TRP A 279 10.80 -6.72 4.18
CA TRP A 279 9.62 -6.17 3.51
C TRP A 279 8.37 -6.15 4.43
N PHE A 280 8.32 -7.07 5.40
CA PHE A 280 7.18 -7.27 6.30
C PHE A 280 7.07 -6.27 7.45
N LEU A 281 8.09 -5.43 7.68
CA LEU A 281 8.06 -4.47 8.80
C LEU A 281 6.97 -3.41 8.59
N PRO A 282 5.88 -3.42 9.37
CA PRO A 282 4.75 -2.52 9.12
C PRO A 282 5.14 -1.07 9.36
N CYS A 283 4.69 -0.18 8.47
CA CYS A 283 4.84 1.27 8.58
C CYS A 283 6.30 1.79 8.74
N ALA A 284 7.30 0.93 8.52
CA ALA A 284 8.71 1.31 8.54
C ALA A 284 9.38 0.95 7.21
N SER A 285 10.24 1.85 6.73
CA SER A 285 10.99 1.69 5.49
C SER A 285 12.43 2.10 5.72
N LEU A 286 13.38 1.26 5.31
CA LEU A 286 14.77 1.67 5.18
C LEU A 286 14.97 2.12 3.74
N TYR A 287 15.50 3.31 3.54
CA TYR A 287 15.85 3.84 2.24
C TYR A 287 17.35 3.74 2.03
N ARG A 288 17.76 3.26 0.85
CA ARG A 288 19.09 3.49 0.31
C ARG A 288 19.01 4.69 -0.61
N VAL A 289 19.85 5.68 -0.35
CA VAL A 289 19.93 6.94 -1.08
C VAL A 289 21.31 7.02 -1.73
N LEU A 290 21.34 6.85 -3.06
CA LEU A 290 22.52 6.98 -3.88
C LEU A 290 22.72 8.47 -4.22
N VAL A 291 23.89 9.00 -3.88
CA VAL A 291 24.33 10.34 -4.27
C VAL A 291 25.48 10.17 -5.27
N GLY A 292 25.33 10.72 -6.47
CA GLY A 292 26.40 10.69 -7.47
C GLY A 292 27.54 11.62 -7.08
N VAL A 293 28.74 11.06 -6.91
CA VAL A 293 29.94 11.83 -6.48
C VAL A 293 30.80 12.24 -7.67
N THR A 294 30.86 11.39 -8.69
CA THR A 294 31.57 11.62 -9.96
C THR A 294 30.59 11.54 -11.12
N PRO A 295 30.89 12.09 -12.30
CA PRO A 295 30.07 11.90 -13.49
C PRO A 295 29.83 10.43 -13.81
N ASN A 296 28.60 10.12 -14.22
CA ASN A 296 28.17 8.78 -14.60
C ASN A 296 27.14 8.87 -15.74
N ARG A 297 27.49 8.26 -16.86
CA ARG A 297 26.65 8.06 -18.04
C ARG A 297 26.41 6.58 -18.34
N MET A 298 27.24 5.71 -17.76
CA MET A 298 27.31 4.30 -18.10
C MET A 298 26.34 3.43 -17.29
N VAL A 299 26.24 3.62 -15.98
CA VAL A 299 25.45 2.72 -15.11
C VAL A 299 24.07 3.30 -14.86
N ARG A 300 23.04 2.56 -15.29
CA ARG A 300 21.64 2.88 -15.07
C ARG A 300 21.05 1.92 -14.04
N THR A 301 20.25 2.47 -13.13
CA THR A 301 19.41 1.69 -12.20
C THR A 301 18.03 1.53 -12.83
N ARG A 302 17.58 0.29 -12.94
CA ARG A 302 16.29 -0.09 -13.49
C ARG A 302 15.32 -0.49 -12.40
N PHE A 303 14.05 -0.14 -12.56
CA PHE A 303 12.99 -0.42 -11.58
C PHE A 303 11.88 -1.25 -12.22
N ASN A 304 11.89 -2.57 -12.01
CA ASN A 304 10.95 -3.51 -12.66
C ASN A 304 9.49 -3.23 -12.32
N LEU A 305 9.23 -2.80 -11.08
CA LEU A 305 7.88 -2.53 -10.58
C LEU A 305 7.46 -1.06 -10.79
N GLN A 306 8.27 -0.29 -11.49
CA GLN A 306 7.96 1.03 -12.01
C GLN A 306 7.83 0.97 -13.54
N HIS A 307 7.43 2.07 -14.15
CA HIS A 307 7.54 2.20 -15.60
C HIS A 307 9.00 2.48 -16.01
N GLU A 308 9.45 1.98 -17.17
CA GLU A 308 10.83 2.14 -17.65
C GLU A 308 11.28 3.61 -17.77
N SER A 309 10.34 4.55 -17.95
CA SER A 309 10.64 5.99 -17.93
C SER A 309 11.12 6.51 -16.57
N ARG A 310 11.07 5.68 -15.53
CA ARG A 310 11.56 5.97 -14.19
C ARG A 310 12.95 5.39 -13.92
N ASP A 311 13.51 4.63 -14.87
CA ASP A 311 14.90 4.18 -14.80
C ASP A 311 15.84 5.39 -14.76
N LYS A 312 16.90 5.31 -13.96
CA LYS A 312 17.74 6.48 -13.65
C LYS A 312 19.22 6.17 -13.76
N VAL A 313 19.92 6.99 -14.54
CA VAL A 313 21.38 7.14 -14.44
C VAL A 313 21.63 8.18 -13.37
N VAL A 314 22.25 7.78 -12.27
CA VAL A 314 22.61 8.69 -11.16
C VAL A 314 23.94 9.33 -11.53
N ASP A 315 23.88 10.55 -12.07
CA ASP A 315 25.02 11.37 -12.45
C ASP A 315 25.52 12.20 -11.25
N MET A 316 26.62 12.93 -11.39
CA MET A 316 27.16 13.79 -10.35
C MET A 316 26.10 14.76 -9.83
N TYR A 317 26.00 14.88 -8.49
CA TYR A 317 24.98 15.64 -7.74
C TYR A 317 23.56 15.09 -7.76
N ASP A 318 23.24 14.13 -8.65
CA ASP A 318 21.93 13.50 -8.64
C ASP A 318 21.79 12.63 -7.39
N VAL A 319 20.55 12.55 -6.91
CA VAL A 319 20.13 11.72 -5.78
C VAL A 319 19.05 10.76 -6.25
N LEU A 320 19.21 9.49 -5.90
CA LEU A 320 18.23 8.44 -6.08
C LEU A 320 18.04 7.67 -4.78
N GLY A 321 16.88 7.86 -4.14
CA GLY A 321 16.46 7.09 -2.96
C GLY A 321 15.40 6.05 -3.30
N PHE A 322 15.52 4.85 -2.76
CA PHE A 322 14.49 3.81 -2.88
C PHE A 322 14.45 2.92 -1.64
N ASP A 323 13.32 2.24 -1.41
CA ASP A 323 13.13 1.36 -0.25
C ASP A 323 14.01 0.10 -0.39
N TYR A 324 15.00 -0.01 0.48
CA TYR A 324 16.00 -1.07 0.56
C TYR A 324 15.38 -2.47 0.60
N SER A 325 14.22 -2.64 1.25
CA SER A 325 13.61 -3.96 1.41
C SER A 325 12.42 -4.22 0.49
N ARG A 326 12.01 -3.26 -0.33
CA ARG A 326 10.76 -3.37 -1.10
C ARG A 326 10.86 -2.97 -2.55
N GLU A 327 11.82 -2.12 -2.91
CA GLU A 327 11.96 -1.68 -4.30
C GLU A 327 12.78 -2.71 -5.09
N LEU A 328 12.10 -3.42 -5.98
CA LEU A 328 12.73 -4.36 -6.91
C LEU A 328 13.50 -3.58 -7.98
N HIS A 329 14.82 -3.74 -8.00
CA HIS A 329 15.71 -3.02 -8.90
C HIS A 329 16.92 -3.86 -9.33
N TRP A 330 17.64 -3.36 -10.32
CA TRP A 330 18.93 -3.89 -10.77
C TRP A 330 19.69 -2.83 -11.55
N ILE A 331 20.96 -3.07 -11.85
CA ILE A 331 21.77 -2.18 -12.67
C ILE A 331 22.07 -2.77 -14.04
N ASP A 332 22.10 -1.92 -15.06
CA ASP A 332 22.61 -2.27 -16.38
C ASP A 332 23.54 -1.18 -16.93
N HIS A 333 24.15 -1.48 -18.08
CA HIS A 333 25.00 -0.55 -18.80
C HIS A 333 24.23 0.08 -19.94
N VAL A 334 24.23 1.41 -20.00
CA VAL A 334 23.67 2.17 -21.11
C VAL A 334 24.52 1.88 -22.36
N PRO A 335 23.92 1.33 -23.44
CA PRO A 335 24.67 0.98 -24.65
C PRO A 335 25.42 2.17 -25.23
N GLY A 336 26.73 2.00 -25.46
CA GLY A 336 27.60 3.02 -26.05
C GLY A 336 28.01 4.16 -25.12
N ALA A 337 27.57 4.18 -23.86
CA ALA A 337 27.97 5.19 -22.89
C ALA A 337 29.32 4.85 -22.25
N VAL A 338 30.17 5.86 -22.11
CA VAL A 338 31.49 5.78 -21.46
C VAL A 338 31.56 6.89 -20.41
N ASN A 339 32.24 6.62 -19.30
CA ASN A 339 32.53 7.63 -18.28
C ASN A 339 33.92 8.22 -18.49
N ASP A 340 34.02 9.53 -18.32
CA ASP A 340 35.29 10.26 -18.42
C ASP A 340 36.19 10.02 -17.20
N GLU A 341 35.59 9.63 -16.07
CA GLU A 341 36.31 9.28 -14.84
C GLU A 341 35.72 8.06 -14.14
N ARG A 342 36.46 7.55 -13.14
CA ARG A 342 36.05 6.40 -12.35
C ARG A 342 34.77 6.71 -11.56
N ARG A 343 33.70 5.99 -11.88
CA ARG A 343 32.40 6.14 -11.22
C ARG A 343 32.49 5.86 -9.71
N SER A 344 32.12 6.86 -8.93
CA SER A 344 32.00 6.81 -7.48
C SER A 344 30.67 7.37 -7.02
N LEU A 345 30.13 6.80 -5.95
CA LEU A 345 28.85 7.18 -5.37
C LEU A 345 28.90 7.06 -3.85
N LEU A 346 28.11 7.89 -3.18
CA LEU A 346 27.86 7.77 -1.75
C LEU A 346 26.50 7.11 -1.55
N LYS A 347 26.46 5.99 -0.83
CA LYS A 347 25.24 5.32 -0.37
C LYS A 347 24.94 5.80 1.04
N LEU A 348 23.94 6.68 1.16
CA LEU A 348 23.34 7.04 2.44
C LEU A 348 22.18 6.10 2.74
N HIS A 349 21.89 5.87 4.01
CA HIS A 349 20.74 5.09 4.45
C HIS A 349 19.91 5.89 5.44
N PHE A 350 18.58 5.82 5.28
CA PHE A 350 17.63 6.52 6.15
C PHE A 350 16.54 5.56 6.60
N ILE A 351 16.24 5.55 7.89
CA ILE A 351 15.06 4.85 8.41
C ILE A 351 13.89 5.83 8.48
N VAL A 352 12.74 5.41 7.97
CA VAL A 352 11.45 6.08 8.05
C VAL A 352 10.52 5.23 8.90
N TYR A 353 9.88 5.82 9.90
CA TYR A 353 9.00 5.10 10.84
C TYR A 353 7.90 6.03 11.39
N PRO A 354 6.83 5.49 12.00
CA PRO A 354 5.75 6.30 12.54
C PRO A 354 6.24 7.30 13.57
N LYS A 355 5.71 8.51 13.53
CA LYS A 355 6.15 9.60 14.39
C LYS A 355 6.05 9.22 15.87
N GLY A 356 7.14 9.45 16.61
CA GLY A 356 7.22 9.14 18.04
C GLY A 356 7.49 7.67 18.39
N TRP A 357 7.54 6.76 17.41
CA TRP A 357 7.86 5.35 17.62
C TRP A 357 9.38 5.09 17.57
N HIS A 358 10.15 5.89 18.31
CA HIS A 358 11.62 5.88 18.21
C HIS A 358 12.23 4.51 18.52
N TRP A 359 11.74 3.81 19.55
CA TRP A 359 12.20 2.45 19.89
C TRP A 359 11.99 1.46 18.73
N TYR A 360 10.88 1.57 18.00
CA TYR A 360 10.58 0.73 16.85
C TYR A 360 11.47 1.09 15.66
N GLY A 361 11.67 2.39 15.42
CA GLY A 361 12.64 2.89 14.43
C GLY A 361 14.07 2.40 14.70
N ASP A 362 14.51 2.40 15.96
CA ASP A 362 15.81 1.87 16.40
C ASP A 362 15.92 0.36 16.18
N LEU A 363 14.88 -0.39 16.54
CA LEU A 363 14.81 -1.83 16.30
C LEU A 363 14.91 -2.14 14.79
N CYS A 364 14.13 -1.46 13.95
CA CYS A 364 14.16 -1.66 12.50
C CYS A 364 15.54 -1.31 11.91
N ALA A 365 16.15 -0.20 12.33
CA ALA A 365 17.48 0.20 11.87
C ALA A 365 18.56 -0.81 12.29
N THR A 366 18.45 -1.38 13.50
CA THR A 366 19.37 -2.40 14.02
C THR A 366 19.26 -3.70 13.22
N LEU A 367 18.04 -4.18 12.97
CA LEU A 367 17.80 -5.39 12.17
C LEU A 367 18.39 -5.24 10.76
N GLN A 368 18.14 -4.11 10.11
CA GLN A 368 18.67 -3.81 8.78
C GLN A 368 20.19 -3.72 8.75
N THR A 369 20.80 -3.06 9.75
CA THR A 369 22.26 -2.96 9.88
C THR A 369 22.89 -4.34 10.06
N ASN A 370 22.30 -5.17 10.92
CA ASN A 370 22.78 -6.53 11.17
C ASN A 370 22.70 -7.38 9.91
N TYR A 371 21.57 -7.33 9.19
CA TYR A 371 21.44 -8.04 7.93
C TYR A 371 22.44 -7.54 6.89
N ASN A 372 22.57 -6.23 6.68
CA ASN A 372 23.50 -5.66 5.69
C ASN A 372 24.96 -6.08 5.99
N THR A 373 25.33 -6.11 7.27
CA THR A 373 26.65 -6.58 7.71
C THR A 373 26.84 -8.06 7.43
N TRP A 374 25.84 -8.89 7.78
CA TRP A 374 25.85 -10.32 7.50
C TRP A 374 25.91 -10.62 6.00
N ALA A 375 25.01 -10.03 5.21
CA ALA A 375 24.92 -10.23 3.77
C ALA A 375 26.23 -9.86 3.10
N ARG A 376 26.81 -8.70 3.42
CA ARG A 376 28.11 -8.26 2.92
C ARG A 376 29.23 -9.26 3.24
N ASN A 377 29.31 -9.73 4.49
CA ASN A 377 30.35 -10.68 4.88
C ASN A 377 30.24 -11.99 4.08
N ASN A 378 29.02 -12.43 3.77
CA ASN A 378 28.80 -13.58 2.92
C ASN A 378 29.15 -13.28 1.46
N PHE A 379 28.73 -12.14 0.91
CA PHE A 379 29.08 -11.72 -0.45
C PHE A 379 30.59 -11.70 -0.69
N LEU A 380 31.35 -11.08 0.22
CA LEU A 380 32.81 -11.02 0.13
C LEU A 380 33.45 -12.42 0.18
N ARG A 381 32.91 -13.34 1.00
CA ARG A 381 33.38 -14.73 1.05
C ARG A 381 33.06 -15.52 -0.22
N THR A 382 31.95 -15.17 -0.89
CA THR A 382 31.49 -15.86 -2.11
C THR A 382 31.98 -15.20 -3.40
N LEU A 383 32.74 -14.11 -3.34
CA LEU A 383 33.24 -13.40 -4.52
C LEU A 383 34.17 -14.28 -5.36
N ARG A 384 34.97 -15.13 -4.70
CA ARG A 384 35.81 -16.18 -5.29
C ARG A 384 35.66 -17.45 -4.44
N PRO A 385 34.64 -18.29 -4.68
CA PRO A 385 34.41 -19.48 -3.86
C PRO A 385 35.52 -20.50 -4.14
N GLU A 386 36.36 -20.78 -3.15
CA GLU A 386 37.46 -21.76 -3.27
C GLU A 386 37.03 -23.17 -2.79
N GLY A 387 35.96 -23.26 -1.99
CA GLY A 387 35.44 -24.51 -1.43
C GLY A 387 33.96 -24.79 -1.73
N TRP A 388 33.55 -26.02 -1.45
CA TRP A 388 32.16 -26.47 -1.64
C TRP A 388 31.16 -25.71 -0.76
N TYR A 389 31.59 -25.27 0.42
CA TYR A 389 30.75 -24.49 1.33
C TYR A 389 30.47 -23.10 0.75
N GLU A 390 31.50 -22.40 0.28
CA GLU A 390 31.38 -21.08 -0.36
C GLU A 390 30.56 -21.18 -1.65
N PHE A 391 30.74 -22.26 -2.42
CA PHE A 391 29.94 -22.52 -3.62
C PHE A 391 28.47 -22.74 -3.28
N GLY A 392 28.16 -23.56 -2.26
CA GLY A 392 26.80 -23.79 -1.79
C GLY A 392 26.15 -22.51 -1.27
N LEU A 393 26.90 -21.67 -0.55
CA LEU A 393 26.46 -20.37 -0.06
C LEU A 393 26.17 -19.39 -1.22
N ALA A 394 27.03 -19.34 -2.23
CA ALA A 394 26.82 -18.52 -3.42
C ALA A 394 25.54 -18.91 -4.16
N TRP A 395 25.30 -20.22 -4.34
CA TRP A 395 24.06 -20.74 -4.92
C TRP A 395 22.83 -20.40 -4.10
N TRP A 396 22.92 -20.51 -2.78
CA TRP A 396 21.83 -20.14 -1.88
C TRP A 396 21.49 -18.65 -1.99
N ILE A 397 22.49 -17.77 -2.00
CA ILE A 397 22.30 -16.32 -2.18
C ILE A 397 21.63 -16.03 -3.53
N TRP A 398 22.13 -16.64 -4.61
CA TRP A 398 21.57 -16.43 -5.94
C TRP A 398 20.11 -16.93 -6.03
N LEU A 399 19.84 -18.16 -5.55
CA LEU A 399 18.51 -18.75 -5.57
C LEU A 399 17.51 -17.93 -4.74
N THR A 400 17.90 -17.53 -3.52
CA THR A 400 17.03 -16.72 -2.66
C THR A 400 16.77 -15.33 -3.25
N THR A 401 17.79 -14.69 -3.84
CA THR A 401 17.63 -13.41 -4.55
C THR A 401 16.67 -13.54 -5.72
N TRP A 402 16.89 -14.53 -6.60
CA TRP A 402 16.11 -14.73 -7.81
C TRP A 402 14.66 -15.12 -7.50
N THR A 403 14.45 -16.04 -6.55
CA THR A 403 13.08 -16.44 -6.13
C THR A 403 12.33 -15.27 -5.50
N ASN A 404 12.99 -14.47 -4.65
CA ASN A 404 12.40 -13.26 -4.08
C ASN A 404 12.02 -12.25 -5.16
N ALA A 405 12.88 -12.04 -6.17
CA ALA A 405 12.61 -11.13 -7.28
C ALA A 405 11.39 -11.55 -8.11
N ILE A 406 11.31 -12.83 -8.51
CA ILE A 406 10.16 -13.38 -9.23
C ILE A 406 8.89 -13.26 -8.40
N PHE A 407 8.98 -13.56 -7.10
CA PHE A 407 7.86 -13.46 -6.20
C PHE A 407 7.33 -12.03 -6.14
N GLU A 408 8.23 -11.05 -6.03
CA GLU A 408 7.84 -9.65 -5.94
C GLU A 408 7.34 -9.07 -7.25
N GLU A 409 7.84 -9.57 -8.39
CA GLU A 409 7.38 -9.18 -9.73
C GLU A 409 5.96 -9.68 -10.04
N HIS A 410 5.59 -10.88 -9.59
CA HIS A 410 4.33 -11.52 -9.98
C HIS A 410 3.27 -11.59 -8.89
N VAL A 411 3.67 -11.70 -7.62
CA VAL A 411 2.74 -11.84 -6.50
C VAL A 411 2.83 -10.62 -5.59
N GLY A 412 4.02 -10.31 -5.09
CA GLY A 412 4.20 -9.30 -4.05
C GLY A 412 3.94 -9.86 -2.66
N TRP A 413 4.89 -9.70 -1.75
CA TRP A 413 4.77 -10.17 -0.37
C TRP A 413 3.58 -9.55 0.38
N SER A 414 3.26 -8.28 0.12
CA SER A 414 2.08 -7.63 0.68
C SER A 414 0.78 -8.30 0.25
N ASN A 415 0.70 -8.77 -1.00
CA ASN A 415 -0.48 -9.48 -1.49
C ASN A 415 -0.56 -10.89 -0.93
N LEU A 416 0.57 -11.58 -0.73
CA LEU A 416 0.57 -12.88 -0.06
C LEU A 416 -0.01 -12.76 1.35
N VAL A 417 0.45 -11.79 2.13
CA VAL A 417 -0.09 -11.53 3.48
C VAL A 417 -1.59 -11.24 3.41
N TYR A 418 -2.04 -10.43 2.45
CA TYR A 418 -3.46 -10.15 2.25
C TYR A 418 -4.27 -11.41 1.92
N LEU A 419 -3.78 -12.26 1.01
CA LEU A 419 -4.41 -13.51 0.63
C LEU A 419 -4.51 -14.48 1.82
N LEU A 420 -3.42 -14.64 2.58
CA LEU A 420 -3.38 -15.50 3.76
C LEU A 420 -4.30 -14.99 4.87
N ALA A 421 -4.31 -13.68 5.13
CA ALA A 421 -5.21 -13.07 6.10
C ALA A 421 -6.67 -13.26 5.69
N SER A 422 -7.00 -13.00 4.41
CA SER A 422 -8.35 -13.19 3.88
C SER A 422 -8.79 -14.65 3.96
N TYR A 423 -7.87 -15.59 3.71
CA TYR A 423 -8.12 -17.03 3.81
C TYR A 423 -8.37 -17.45 5.27
N ALA A 424 -7.56 -16.96 6.21
CA ALA A 424 -7.70 -17.25 7.64
C ALA A 424 -9.03 -16.74 8.22
N MET A 425 -9.65 -15.73 7.62
CA MET A 425 -10.98 -15.23 7.99
C MET A 425 -12.13 -16.17 7.55
N GLY A 426 -11.86 -17.17 6.70
CA GLY A 426 -12.83 -18.16 6.25
C GLY A 426 -13.23 -18.01 4.77
N ALA A 427 -14.01 -18.97 4.28
CA ALA A 427 -14.30 -19.11 2.84
C ALA A 427 -15.05 -17.90 2.24
N THR A 428 -16.06 -17.37 2.95
CA THR A 428 -16.86 -16.23 2.46
C THR A 428 -16.06 -14.92 2.48
N PRO A 429 -15.36 -14.55 3.58
CA PRO A 429 -14.44 -13.41 3.54
C PRO A 429 -13.36 -13.55 2.48
N PHE A 430 -12.74 -14.72 2.35
CA PHE A 430 -11.74 -14.97 1.31
C PHE A 430 -12.30 -14.68 -0.08
N LEU A 431 -13.48 -15.25 -0.41
CA LEU A 431 -14.15 -15.01 -1.69
C LEU A 431 -14.38 -13.52 -1.95
N ILE A 432 -14.98 -12.80 -0.99
CA ILE A 432 -15.35 -11.39 -1.18
C ILE A 432 -14.11 -10.51 -1.31
N LEU A 433 -13.15 -10.66 -0.39
CA LEU A 433 -11.96 -9.83 -0.30
C LEU A 433 -11.04 -10.00 -1.52
N THR A 434 -11.00 -11.18 -2.14
CA THR A 434 -10.14 -11.42 -3.30
C THR A 434 -10.86 -11.26 -4.64
N SER A 435 -12.17 -11.52 -4.71
CA SER A 435 -12.92 -11.44 -5.98
C SER A 435 -13.08 -10.02 -6.49
N PHE A 436 -13.15 -9.03 -5.59
CA PHE A 436 -13.43 -7.64 -5.99
C PHE A 436 -12.23 -6.71 -5.90
N ARG A 437 -11.08 -7.20 -5.40
CA ARG A 437 -9.91 -6.37 -5.10
C ARG A 437 -9.34 -5.67 -6.33
N HIS A 438 -9.29 -6.32 -7.50
CA HIS A 438 -8.77 -5.68 -8.72
C HIS A 438 -9.61 -4.49 -9.17
N TYR A 439 -10.93 -4.50 -8.96
CA TYR A 439 -11.77 -3.32 -9.26
C TYR A 439 -11.44 -2.15 -8.34
N VAL A 440 -11.26 -2.43 -7.05
CA VAL A 440 -10.87 -1.39 -6.09
C VAL A 440 -9.52 -0.81 -6.51
N VAL A 441 -8.56 -1.64 -6.92
CA VAL A 441 -7.27 -1.18 -7.46
C VAL A 441 -7.47 -0.29 -8.70
N TYR A 442 -8.31 -0.68 -9.66
CA TYR A 442 -8.57 0.14 -10.85
C TYR A 442 -9.22 1.49 -10.51
N ILE A 443 -10.34 1.44 -9.80
CA ILE A 443 -11.16 2.61 -9.48
C ILE A 443 -10.37 3.61 -8.64
N THR A 444 -9.62 3.12 -7.64
CA THR A 444 -8.81 4.01 -6.78
C THR A 444 -7.61 4.57 -7.53
N THR A 445 -6.93 3.79 -8.38
CA THR A 445 -5.81 4.29 -9.17
C THR A 445 -6.26 5.38 -10.13
N PHE A 446 -7.40 5.17 -10.80
CA PHE A 446 -7.98 6.14 -11.71
C PHE A 446 -8.46 7.41 -10.98
N ALA A 447 -9.05 7.27 -9.78
CA ALA A 447 -9.49 8.41 -8.98
C ALA A 447 -8.32 9.22 -8.38
N PHE A 448 -7.26 8.55 -7.95
CA PHE A 448 -6.14 9.14 -7.22
C PHE A 448 -4.82 8.95 -7.96
N ARG A 449 -4.76 9.45 -9.19
CA ARG A 449 -3.61 9.31 -10.11
C ARG A 449 -2.36 10.06 -9.65
N GLU A 450 -2.56 11.10 -8.85
CA GLU A 450 -1.51 11.90 -8.23
C GLU A 450 -1.43 11.63 -6.73
N PRO A 451 -0.24 11.58 -6.11
CA PRO A 451 1.11 11.62 -6.72
C PRO A 451 1.43 10.37 -7.57
N ASP A 452 2.59 10.35 -8.23
CA ASP A 452 3.00 9.27 -9.15
C ASP A 452 2.67 7.84 -8.68
N VAL A 453 2.04 7.07 -9.56
CA VAL A 453 1.66 5.66 -9.36
C VAL A 453 2.83 4.74 -9.71
N GLY A 454 3.05 3.73 -8.87
CA GLY A 454 3.95 2.62 -9.18
C GLY A 454 3.31 1.70 -10.19
N HIS A 455 3.51 1.98 -11.48
CA HIS A 455 2.76 1.34 -12.57
C HIS A 455 2.95 -0.17 -12.65
N GLY A 456 4.17 -0.69 -12.42
CA GLY A 456 4.41 -2.13 -12.37
C GLY A 456 3.71 -2.79 -11.19
N TYR A 457 3.72 -2.17 -10.01
CA TYR A 457 2.94 -2.63 -8.85
C TYR A 457 1.43 -2.69 -9.15
N LEU A 458 0.88 -1.63 -9.77
CA LEU A 458 -0.52 -1.61 -10.23
C LEU A 458 -0.81 -2.82 -11.13
N MET A 459 0.02 -3.01 -12.16
CA MET A 459 -0.15 -4.10 -13.12
C MET A 459 -0.09 -5.47 -12.44
N ARG A 460 0.86 -5.68 -11.53
CA ARG A 460 1.01 -6.93 -10.77
C ARG A 460 -0.24 -7.21 -9.94
N ASP A 461 -0.62 -6.26 -9.09
CA ASP A 461 -1.72 -6.43 -8.13
C ASP A 461 -3.04 -6.69 -8.88
N ALA A 462 -3.31 -5.89 -9.92
CA ALA A 462 -4.52 -6.03 -10.72
C ALA A 462 -4.60 -7.37 -11.46
N LYS A 463 -3.49 -7.85 -12.05
CA LYS A 463 -3.43 -9.18 -12.68
C LYS A 463 -3.65 -10.30 -11.67
N LEU A 464 -2.97 -10.23 -10.52
CA LEU A 464 -3.07 -11.24 -9.47
C LEU A 464 -4.51 -11.39 -9.00
N TYR A 465 -5.15 -10.31 -8.57
CA TYR A 465 -6.51 -10.36 -8.04
C TYR A 465 -7.55 -10.65 -9.13
N LYS A 466 -7.34 -10.20 -10.38
CA LYS A 466 -8.20 -10.61 -11.49
C LYS A 466 -8.11 -12.11 -11.74
N THR A 467 -6.90 -12.69 -11.69
CA THR A 467 -6.70 -14.14 -11.82
C THR A 467 -7.40 -14.90 -10.68
N VAL A 468 -7.20 -14.48 -9.43
CA VAL A 468 -7.85 -15.11 -8.26
C VAL A 468 -9.38 -15.00 -8.35
N SER A 469 -9.90 -13.84 -8.74
CA SER A 469 -11.32 -13.63 -9.00
C SER A 469 -11.87 -14.59 -10.07
N MET A 470 -11.17 -14.72 -11.21
CA MET A 470 -11.59 -15.64 -12.27
C MET A 470 -11.50 -17.11 -11.82
N MET A 471 -10.55 -17.47 -10.96
CA MET A 471 -10.49 -18.80 -10.34
C MET A 471 -11.69 -19.06 -9.43
N HIS A 472 -12.13 -18.06 -8.66
CA HIS A 472 -13.34 -18.18 -7.83
C HIS A 472 -14.60 -18.41 -8.68
N ILE A 473 -14.76 -17.63 -9.76
CA ILE A 473 -15.88 -17.82 -10.70
C ILE A 473 -15.79 -19.20 -11.36
N ALA A 474 -14.63 -19.57 -11.89
CA ALA A 474 -14.43 -20.88 -12.54
C ALA A 474 -14.77 -22.04 -11.59
N ARG A 475 -14.32 -21.98 -10.33
CA ARG A 475 -14.62 -22.99 -9.31
C ARG A 475 -16.12 -23.16 -9.05
N ARG A 476 -16.90 -22.08 -9.11
CA ARG A 476 -18.36 -22.10 -8.86
C ARG A 476 -19.16 -22.47 -10.12
N ILE A 477 -18.73 -22.00 -11.29
CA ILE A 477 -19.49 -22.13 -12.54
C ILE A 477 -19.16 -23.40 -13.32
N LEU A 478 -17.89 -23.80 -13.43
CA LEU A 478 -17.49 -24.96 -14.24
C LEU A 478 -18.20 -26.27 -13.83
N PRO A 479 -18.42 -26.56 -12.54
CA PRO A 479 -19.16 -27.77 -12.14
C PRO A 479 -20.63 -27.79 -12.61
N LEU A 480 -21.21 -26.63 -12.96
CA LEU A 480 -22.60 -26.52 -13.43
C LEU A 480 -22.74 -26.77 -14.94
N VAL A 481 -21.62 -26.83 -15.67
CA VAL A 481 -21.59 -26.94 -17.13
C VAL A 481 -21.78 -28.39 -17.57
N ALA A 482 -22.89 -28.67 -18.24
CA ALA A 482 -23.15 -29.91 -18.95
C ALA A 482 -22.93 -29.69 -20.45
N MET A 483 -21.71 -29.97 -20.94
CA MET A 483 -21.26 -29.63 -22.30
C MET A 483 -22.22 -30.08 -23.43
N GLN A 484 -22.97 -31.17 -23.23
CA GLN A 484 -23.97 -31.64 -24.20
C GLN A 484 -25.06 -30.60 -24.48
N ASN A 485 -25.46 -29.84 -23.45
CA ASN A 485 -26.56 -28.89 -23.52
C ASN A 485 -26.08 -27.43 -23.49
N ASP A 486 -24.93 -27.17 -22.89
CA ASP A 486 -24.49 -25.81 -22.55
C ASP A 486 -23.41 -25.26 -23.50
N TRP A 487 -23.00 -26.00 -24.53
CA TRP A 487 -21.97 -25.53 -25.47
C TRP A 487 -22.27 -24.15 -26.11
N PRO A 488 -23.53 -23.76 -26.43
CA PRO A 488 -23.79 -22.43 -26.97
C PRO A 488 -23.46 -21.33 -25.94
N ALA A 489 -23.83 -21.53 -24.68
CA ALA A 489 -23.54 -20.60 -23.60
C ALA A 489 -22.03 -20.48 -23.36
N VAL A 490 -21.34 -21.62 -23.37
CA VAL A 490 -19.89 -21.68 -23.24
C VAL A 490 -19.23 -20.88 -24.36
N LEU A 491 -19.62 -21.09 -25.62
CA LEU A 491 -19.08 -20.32 -26.76
C LEU A 491 -19.37 -18.82 -26.65
N LEU A 492 -20.59 -18.42 -26.25
CA LEU A 492 -20.94 -17.01 -26.07
C LEU A 492 -20.14 -16.36 -24.93
N ALA A 493 -19.97 -17.05 -23.80
CA ALA A 493 -19.12 -16.57 -22.71
C ALA A 493 -17.65 -16.46 -23.15
N PHE A 494 -17.14 -17.45 -23.90
CA PHE A 494 -15.81 -17.39 -24.51
C PHE A 494 -15.67 -16.24 -25.50
N ALA A 495 -16.70 -15.92 -26.28
CA ALA A 495 -16.69 -14.77 -27.17
C ALA A 495 -16.54 -13.45 -26.38
N GLY A 496 -17.31 -13.27 -25.29
CA GLY A 496 -17.20 -12.08 -24.44
C GLY A 496 -15.83 -11.93 -23.77
N PHE A 497 -15.31 -13.00 -23.16
CA PHE A 497 -13.95 -12.99 -22.61
C PHE A 497 -12.89 -12.81 -23.70
N GLY A 498 -13.08 -13.44 -24.86
CA GLY A 498 -12.23 -13.33 -26.04
C GLY A 498 -12.15 -11.90 -26.57
N THR A 499 -13.27 -11.17 -26.61
CA THR A 499 -13.28 -9.73 -26.93
C THR A 499 -12.41 -8.94 -25.96
N THR A 500 -12.43 -9.27 -24.67
CA THR A 500 -11.57 -8.60 -23.67
C THR A 500 -10.09 -8.86 -23.90
N LEU A 501 -9.73 -10.11 -24.22
CA LEU A 501 -8.36 -10.51 -24.51
C LEU A 501 -7.85 -9.86 -25.80
N ALA A 502 -8.68 -9.85 -26.86
CA ALA A 502 -8.37 -9.19 -28.11
C ALA A 502 -8.18 -7.67 -27.93
N ALA A 503 -9.04 -7.04 -27.12
CA ALA A 503 -8.89 -5.63 -26.76
C ALA A 503 -7.56 -5.39 -26.01
N THR A 504 -7.27 -6.19 -24.99
CA THR A 504 -6.00 -6.08 -24.23
C THR A 504 -4.78 -6.23 -25.15
N ALA A 505 -4.80 -7.21 -26.05
CA ALA A 505 -3.72 -7.45 -27.01
C ALA A 505 -3.53 -6.30 -28.00
N ARG A 506 -4.62 -5.62 -28.41
CA ARG A 506 -4.55 -4.48 -29.31
C ARG A 506 -4.13 -3.18 -28.63
N LEU A 507 -4.59 -2.95 -27.41
CA LEU A 507 -4.24 -1.75 -26.65
C LEU A 507 -2.80 -1.83 -26.10
N GLY A 508 -2.36 -3.04 -25.77
CA GLY A 508 -1.09 -3.31 -25.12
C GLY A 508 -1.16 -3.10 -23.61
N MET A 509 -0.32 -3.84 -22.88
CA MET A 509 -0.40 -3.90 -21.41
C MET A 509 -0.25 -2.54 -20.74
N VAL A 510 0.68 -1.70 -21.19
CA VAL A 510 0.91 -0.39 -20.55
C VAL A 510 -0.34 0.48 -20.60
N ARG A 511 -1.00 0.58 -21.77
CA ARG A 511 -2.23 1.37 -21.94
C ARG A 511 -3.44 0.74 -21.26
N THR A 512 -3.55 -0.60 -21.27
CA THR A 512 -4.61 -1.31 -20.53
C THR A 512 -4.62 -0.98 -19.03
N TYR A 513 -3.45 -0.75 -18.43
CA TYR A 513 -3.32 -0.36 -17.03
C TYR A 513 -3.01 1.14 -16.89
N PHE A 514 -3.81 1.97 -17.54
CA PHE A 514 -3.83 3.43 -17.42
C PHE A 514 -2.54 4.16 -17.80
N GLY A 515 -1.68 3.55 -18.63
CA GLY A 515 -0.39 4.18 -18.98
C GLY A 515 -0.53 5.54 -19.66
N THR A 516 -1.62 5.78 -20.39
CA THR A 516 -1.89 7.08 -21.00
C THR A 516 -2.31 8.11 -19.93
N GLU A 517 -3.24 7.72 -19.08
CA GLU A 517 -3.84 8.52 -18.02
C GLU A 517 -2.85 8.86 -16.90
N LEU A 518 -1.83 8.03 -16.72
CA LEU A 518 -0.71 8.25 -15.82
C LEU A 518 0.45 9.02 -16.48
N GLY A 519 0.31 9.44 -17.74
CA GLY A 519 1.33 10.21 -18.47
C GLY A 519 2.58 9.42 -18.85
N LEU A 520 2.53 8.09 -18.82
CA LEU A 520 3.67 7.20 -19.09
C LEU A 520 3.87 6.96 -20.59
N VAL A 521 2.78 6.97 -21.36
CA VAL A 521 2.78 6.85 -22.82
C VAL A 521 1.84 7.86 -23.45
N LYS A 522 2.11 8.24 -24.70
CA LYS A 522 1.24 9.17 -25.43
C LYS A 522 -0.13 8.53 -25.72
N PRO A 523 -1.22 9.33 -25.67
CA PRO A 523 -2.55 8.89 -26.11
C PRO A 523 -2.51 8.35 -27.54
N MET A 524 -3.26 7.29 -27.78
CA MET A 524 -3.34 6.63 -29.08
C MET A 524 -4.75 6.10 -29.28
N TRP A 525 -5.41 6.55 -30.35
CA TRP A 525 -6.69 6.01 -30.78
C TRP A 525 -6.48 4.70 -31.53
N ILE A 526 -7.07 3.62 -31.02
CA ILE A 526 -7.03 2.30 -31.65
C ILE A 526 -8.31 2.13 -32.47
N SER A 527 -8.18 1.97 -33.79
CA SER A 527 -9.32 1.80 -34.71
C SER A 527 -9.57 0.35 -35.13
N GLY A 528 -8.63 -0.56 -34.82
CA GLY A 528 -8.74 -1.98 -35.16
C GLY A 528 -9.58 -2.78 -34.16
N PHE A 529 -10.29 -3.79 -34.66
CA PHE A 529 -11.15 -4.67 -33.84
C PHE A 529 -10.41 -5.22 -32.60
N PRO A 530 -11.05 -5.24 -31.42
CA PRO A 530 -12.46 -4.89 -31.16
C PRO A 530 -12.73 -3.39 -30.96
N TYR A 531 -11.68 -2.57 -30.85
CA TYR A 531 -11.85 -1.12 -30.84
C TYR A 531 -12.35 -0.63 -32.21
N GLY A 532 -13.09 0.48 -32.23
CA GLY A 532 -13.78 0.98 -33.43
C GLY A 532 -15.12 0.30 -33.75
N TYR A 533 -15.43 -0.83 -33.12
CA TYR A 533 -16.70 -1.56 -33.30
C TYR A 533 -17.53 -1.64 -32.03
N ILE A 534 -16.86 -1.89 -30.89
CA ILE A 534 -17.51 -2.05 -29.59
C ILE A 534 -16.99 -0.93 -28.68
N PRO A 535 -17.87 -0.10 -28.07
CA PRO A 535 -17.45 0.88 -27.07
C PRO A 535 -16.97 0.15 -25.81
N HIS A 536 -15.83 0.58 -25.25
CA HIS A 536 -15.20 -0.06 -24.08
C HIS A 536 -15.15 -1.60 -24.18
N PRO A 537 -14.52 -2.18 -25.21
CA PRO A 537 -14.63 -3.61 -25.54
C PRO A 537 -14.16 -4.54 -24.41
N MET A 538 -13.24 -4.05 -23.57
CA MET A 538 -12.77 -4.79 -22.39
C MET A 538 -13.84 -4.94 -21.31
N ILE A 539 -14.64 -3.90 -21.07
CA ILE A 539 -15.68 -3.91 -20.04
C ILE A 539 -16.92 -4.62 -20.59
N VAL A 540 -17.36 -4.21 -21.79
CA VAL A 540 -18.56 -4.78 -22.43
C VAL A 540 -18.40 -6.28 -22.67
N GLY A 541 -17.22 -6.74 -23.10
CA GLY A 541 -16.96 -8.17 -23.27
C GLY A 541 -17.10 -8.98 -21.97
N GLN A 542 -16.62 -8.44 -20.85
CA GLN A 542 -16.75 -9.09 -19.53
C GLN A 542 -18.20 -9.10 -19.03
N ILE A 543 -18.91 -7.97 -19.15
CA ILE A 543 -20.32 -7.88 -18.77
C ILE A 543 -21.16 -8.86 -19.61
N PHE A 544 -20.90 -8.93 -20.92
CA PHE A 544 -21.58 -9.88 -21.80
C PHE A 544 -21.35 -11.32 -21.37
N ALA A 545 -20.10 -11.71 -21.09
CA ALA A 545 -19.78 -13.07 -20.64
C ALA A 545 -20.49 -13.41 -19.33
N PHE A 546 -20.49 -12.51 -18.35
CA PHE A 546 -21.19 -12.72 -17.08
C PHE A 546 -22.70 -12.73 -17.23
N TYR A 547 -23.26 -11.91 -18.12
CA TYR A 547 -24.68 -11.90 -18.43
C TYR A 547 -25.13 -13.23 -19.05
N VAL A 548 -24.34 -13.78 -19.98
CA VAL A 548 -24.60 -15.11 -20.57
C VAL A 548 -24.57 -16.19 -19.50
N ILE A 549 -23.56 -16.18 -18.62
CA ILE A 549 -23.46 -17.14 -17.52
C ILE A 549 -24.68 -17.02 -16.60
N LEU A 550 -25.03 -15.79 -16.19
CA LEU A 550 -26.14 -15.53 -15.30
C LEU A 550 -27.47 -16.01 -15.91
N GLY A 551 -27.74 -15.65 -17.16
CA GLY A 551 -29.00 -15.99 -17.81
C GLY A 551 -29.14 -17.47 -18.13
N TRP A 552 -28.08 -18.09 -18.67
CA TRP A 552 -28.13 -19.50 -19.08
C TRP A 552 -28.14 -20.46 -17.89
N PHE A 553 -27.32 -20.18 -16.88
CA PHE A 553 -27.20 -21.04 -15.70
C PHE A 553 -28.13 -20.64 -14.55
N TRP A 554 -28.98 -19.62 -14.71
CA TRP A 554 -29.87 -19.10 -13.66
C TRP A 554 -30.52 -20.17 -12.76
N PRO A 555 -31.13 -21.25 -13.31
CA PRO A 555 -31.82 -22.25 -12.48
C PRO A 555 -30.87 -23.11 -11.63
N ARG A 556 -29.57 -23.10 -11.94
CA ARG A 556 -28.52 -23.90 -11.30
C ARG A 556 -27.63 -23.08 -10.37
N LEU A 557 -27.76 -21.75 -10.38
CA LEU A 557 -26.95 -20.85 -9.56
C LEU A 557 -27.53 -20.73 -8.15
N THR A 558 -26.65 -20.73 -7.15
CA THR A 558 -27.04 -20.35 -5.79
C THR A 558 -27.24 -18.85 -5.69
N GLN A 559 -27.91 -18.38 -4.62
CA GLN A 559 -28.04 -16.94 -4.35
C GLN A 559 -26.67 -16.24 -4.23
N GLU A 560 -25.67 -16.93 -3.66
CA GLU A 560 -24.31 -16.43 -3.58
C GLU A 560 -23.66 -16.28 -4.97
N ASP A 561 -23.89 -17.23 -5.87
CA ASP A 561 -23.33 -17.16 -7.24
C ASP A 561 -23.96 -16.02 -8.03
N VAL A 562 -25.28 -15.84 -7.90
CA VAL A 562 -25.99 -14.71 -8.49
C VAL A 562 -25.43 -13.39 -7.95
N ALA A 563 -25.29 -13.27 -6.62
CA ALA A 563 -24.73 -12.08 -6.00
C ALA A 563 -23.29 -11.80 -6.47
N LEU A 564 -22.45 -12.84 -6.57
CA LEU A 564 -21.08 -12.73 -7.07
C LEU A 564 -21.04 -12.17 -8.50
N LEU A 565 -21.79 -12.77 -9.43
CA LEU A 565 -21.83 -12.35 -10.84
C LEU A 565 -22.42 -10.94 -11.00
N VAL A 566 -23.52 -10.63 -10.30
CA VAL A 566 -24.13 -9.30 -10.35
C VAL A 566 -23.19 -8.24 -9.78
N THR A 567 -22.48 -8.53 -8.69
CA THR A 567 -21.51 -7.60 -8.11
C THR A 567 -20.35 -7.35 -9.07
N HIS A 568 -19.86 -8.39 -9.74
CA HIS A 568 -18.85 -8.25 -10.80
C HIS A 568 -19.29 -7.32 -11.94
N MET A 569 -20.51 -7.50 -12.45
CA MET A 569 -21.09 -6.62 -13.48
C MET A 569 -21.29 -5.19 -12.95
N GLY A 570 -21.70 -5.03 -11.70
CA GLY A 570 -21.86 -3.75 -11.02
C GLY A 570 -20.54 -2.97 -10.92
N PHE A 571 -19.44 -3.63 -10.54
CA PHE A 571 -18.12 -3.00 -10.51
C PHE A 571 -17.60 -2.62 -11.90
N TYR A 572 -17.78 -3.47 -12.91
CA TYR A 572 -17.42 -3.13 -14.30
C TYR A 572 -18.22 -1.92 -14.80
N THR A 573 -19.52 -1.88 -14.53
CA THR A 573 -20.36 -0.73 -14.86
C THR A 573 -19.90 0.53 -14.13
N THR A 574 -19.60 0.43 -12.84
CA THR A 574 -19.12 1.57 -12.04
C THR A 574 -17.80 2.12 -12.57
N HIS A 575 -16.86 1.24 -12.91
CA HIS A 575 -15.58 1.65 -13.49
C HIS A 575 -15.76 2.29 -14.88
N MET A 576 -16.63 1.73 -15.72
CA MET A 576 -16.98 2.34 -17.01
C MET A 576 -17.59 3.74 -16.85
N LEU A 577 -18.54 3.90 -15.93
CA LEU A 577 -19.14 5.20 -15.63
C LEU A 577 -18.10 6.18 -15.12
N GLN A 578 -17.17 5.74 -14.26
CA GLN A 578 -16.05 6.56 -13.83
C GLN A 578 -15.23 7.03 -15.04
N GLU A 579 -14.82 6.13 -15.93
CA GLU A 579 -14.09 6.49 -17.15
C GLU A 579 -14.88 7.49 -18.01
N MET A 580 -16.18 7.29 -18.19
CA MET A 580 -17.01 8.17 -19.02
C MET A 580 -17.21 9.57 -18.40
N PHE A 581 -17.42 9.66 -17.08
CA PHE A 581 -17.69 10.92 -16.40
C PHE A 581 -16.43 11.72 -16.04
N THR A 582 -15.29 11.04 -15.87
CA THR A 582 -14.03 11.68 -15.47
C THR A 582 -12.96 11.64 -16.56
N GLY A 583 -13.23 10.94 -17.67
CA GLY A 583 -12.43 10.93 -18.89
C GLY A 583 -12.91 11.96 -19.91
N SER A 584 -13.13 13.21 -19.48
CA SER A 584 -13.12 14.33 -20.42
C SER A 584 -11.71 14.43 -20.99
N TYR A 585 -11.55 13.94 -22.22
CA TYR A 585 -10.36 14.03 -23.04
C TYR A 585 -9.85 15.46 -23.20
#